data_AF-A0A5Q7DRS5-F1
#
_entry.id   AF-A0A5Q7DRS5-F1
#
_cell.length_a   1.000
_cell.length_b   1.000
_cell.length_c   1.000
_cell.angle_alpha   90.00
_cell.angle_beta   90.00
_cell.angle_gamma   90.00
#
_symmetry.space_group_name_H-M   'P 1'
#
loop_
_entity.id
_entity.type
_entity.pdbx_description
1 polymer ?
#
loop_
_entity_poly.entity_id
_entity_poly.type
_entity_poly.pdbx_seq_one_letter_code
_entity_poly.pdbx_strand_id
1 'polypeptide(L)'
;MLVNNYIQQYPWISYLLIIIYFLYICLELYLCVSKKGFNMDERPLTSQYLFKQSLRIPVFSAIYFGIFSWLGHSPQFDSEGFNNFIAISKLPIALLSLSIPFVAVVANIHRTVQTNRQIEETKQKNLSDSYYSHLKFVTDYFTNLPNKTIKRERHYGTKEISYKINYPIHLYRYIFINSSPEKGRPKNTDKEYIREVNNHWVDILKNLEKIHSSNRGSQFAEVLIRQMQSLHSIEKHLSELNRMLCLT
;
A
#
# COMPACT_ATOMS: atom_id res chain seq x y z
N MET A 1 -22.56 34.00 -50.38
CA MET A 1 -23.57 35.07 -50.33
C MET A 1 -24.98 34.54 -50.08
N LEU A 2 -25.47 33.53 -50.82
CA LEU A 2 -26.82 32.97 -50.66
C LEU A 2 -27.14 32.42 -49.25
N VAL A 3 -26.24 31.64 -48.64
CA VAL A 3 -26.49 31.02 -47.31
C VAL A 3 -26.60 32.06 -46.19
N ASN A 4 -25.74 33.09 -46.20
CA ASN A 4 -25.74 34.12 -45.17
C ASN A 4 -27.00 35.00 -45.25
N ASN A 5 -27.42 35.34 -46.48
CA ASN A 5 -28.66 36.06 -46.73
C ASN A 5 -29.89 35.24 -46.30
N TYR A 6 -29.88 33.91 -46.48
CA TYR A 6 -30.97 33.02 -46.07
C TYR A 6 -31.08 32.89 -44.54
N ILE A 7 -29.95 32.83 -43.82
CA ILE A 7 -29.93 32.80 -42.36
C ILE A 7 -30.43 34.14 -41.78
N GLN A 8 -30.04 35.27 -42.39
CA GLN A 8 -30.52 36.60 -41.97
C GLN A 8 -32.01 36.80 -42.25
N GLN A 9 -32.55 36.16 -43.29
CA GLN A 9 -33.97 36.23 -43.64
C GLN A 9 -34.88 35.41 -42.70
N TYR A 10 -34.34 34.38 -42.02
CA TYR A 10 -35.09 33.48 -41.15
C TYR A 10 -34.43 33.34 -39.76
N PRO A 11 -34.79 34.19 -38.78
CA PRO A 11 -34.18 34.21 -37.45
C PRO A 11 -34.27 32.88 -36.68
N TRP A 12 -35.31 32.06 -36.95
CA TRP A 12 -35.49 30.75 -36.33
C TRP A 12 -34.36 29.77 -36.62
N ILE A 13 -33.66 29.94 -37.76
CA ILE A 13 -32.51 29.09 -38.12
C ILE A 13 -31.36 29.30 -37.13
N SER A 14 -31.09 30.53 -36.73
CA SER A 14 -30.05 30.84 -35.73
C SER A 14 -30.35 30.20 -34.38
N TYR A 15 -31.60 30.26 -33.92
CA TYR A 15 -32.02 29.59 -32.68
C TYR A 15 -31.88 28.07 -32.79
N LEU A 16 -32.25 27.48 -33.92
CA LEU A 16 -32.11 26.05 -34.17
C LEU A 16 -30.63 25.61 -34.11
N LEU A 17 -29.72 26.36 -34.74
CA LEU A 17 -28.29 26.08 -34.73
C LEU A 17 -27.73 26.12 -33.30
N ILE A 18 -28.09 27.14 -32.52
CA ILE A 18 -27.70 27.24 -31.11
C ILE A 18 -28.21 26.04 -30.30
N ILE A 19 -29.47 25.63 -30.50
CA ILE A 19 -30.04 24.45 -29.84
C ILE A 19 -29.25 23.18 -30.20
N ILE A 20 -28.90 22.99 -31.48
CA ILE A 20 -28.08 21.85 -31.92
C ILE A 20 -26.73 21.83 -31.20
N TYR A 21 -26.07 22.99 -31.06
CA TYR A 21 -24.82 23.09 -30.32
C TYR A 21 -24.99 22.76 -28.82
N PHE A 22 -26.06 23.24 -28.19
CA PHE A 22 -26.36 22.88 -26.80
C PHE A 22 -26.61 21.38 -26.63
N LEU A 23 -27.37 20.76 -27.55
CA LEU A 23 -27.58 19.31 -27.55
C LEU A 23 -26.26 18.55 -27.70
N TYR A 24 -25.33 19.04 -28.52
CA TYR A 24 -23.98 18.47 -28.63
C TYR A 24 -23.22 18.53 -27.30
N ILE A 25 -23.22 19.68 -26.61
CA ILE A 25 -22.56 19.82 -25.30
C ILE A 25 -23.20 18.89 -24.26
N CYS A 26 -24.53 18.84 -24.20
CA CYS A 26 -25.25 17.92 -23.31
C CYS A 26 -24.90 16.46 -23.60
N LEU A 27 -24.77 16.08 -24.87
CA LEU A 27 -24.36 14.74 -25.27
C LEU A 27 -22.93 14.42 -24.81
N GLU A 28 -21.97 15.31 -25.01
CA GLU A 28 -20.58 15.07 -24.58
C GLU A 28 -20.47 14.96 -23.05
N LEU A 29 -21.22 15.78 -22.30
CA LEU A 29 -21.30 15.69 -20.85
C LEU A 29 -21.95 14.37 -20.41
N TYR A 30 -23.04 13.96 -21.05
CA TYR A 30 -23.70 12.68 -20.79
C TYR A 30 -22.75 11.50 -21.03
N LEU A 31 -22.02 11.50 -22.15
CA LEU A 31 -21.04 10.46 -22.44
C LEU A 31 -19.88 10.46 -21.43
N CYS A 32 -19.48 11.64 -20.92
CA CYS A 32 -18.47 11.77 -19.87
C CYS A 32 -18.90 11.09 -18.57
N VAL A 33 -20.13 11.32 -18.14
CA VAL A 33 -20.69 10.67 -16.95
C VAL A 33 -20.89 9.16 -17.19
N SER A 34 -21.50 8.78 -18.32
CA SER A 34 -21.78 7.38 -18.66
C SER A 34 -20.53 6.52 -18.73
N LYS A 35 -19.42 7.06 -19.24
CA LYS A 35 -18.13 6.35 -19.33
C LYS A 35 -17.25 6.51 -18.10
N LYS A 36 -17.80 7.02 -16.99
CA LYS A 36 -17.10 7.24 -15.72
C LYS A 36 -15.83 8.08 -15.92
N GLY A 37 -15.87 9.12 -16.75
CA GLY A 37 -14.70 9.93 -17.08
C GLY A 37 -14.00 10.54 -15.87
N PHE A 38 -14.75 10.81 -14.79
CA PHE A 38 -14.20 11.30 -13.52
C PHE A 38 -13.46 10.23 -12.69
N ASN A 39 -13.69 8.95 -12.95
CA ASN A 39 -12.95 7.85 -12.34
C ASN A 39 -11.74 7.52 -13.20
N MET A 40 -10.71 8.38 -13.11
CA MET A 40 -9.45 8.18 -13.82
C MET A 40 -8.64 7.07 -13.15
N ASP A 41 -7.85 6.36 -13.94
CA ASP A 41 -6.95 5.29 -13.49
C ASP A 41 -5.49 5.56 -13.89
N GLU A 42 -4.62 4.60 -13.57
CA GLU A 42 -3.17 4.65 -13.82
C GLU A 42 -2.76 4.49 -15.28
N ARG A 43 -3.69 4.15 -16.19
CA ARG A 43 -3.40 4.02 -17.63
C ARG A 43 -2.97 5.37 -18.21
N PRO A 44 -2.30 5.37 -19.38
CA PRO A 44 -1.83 6.60 -20.01
C PRO A 44 -2.93 7.67 -20.11
N LEU A 45 -2.56 8.92 -19.89
CA LEU A 45 -3.48 10.07 -19.89
C LEU A 45 -4.32 10.14 -21.18
N THR A 46 -3.72 9.79 -22.32
CA THR A 46 -4.38 9.77 -23.64
C THR A 46 -5.50 8.73 -23.76
N SER A 47 -5.48 7.69 -22.93
CA SER A 47 -6.54 6.69 -22.86
C SER A 47 -7.77 7.17 -22.07
N GLN A 48 -7.55 8.13 -21.15
CA GLN A 48 -8.56 8.60 -20.21
C GLN A 48 -9.66 9.37 -20.94
N TYR A 49 -10.92 9.08 -20.58
CA TYR A 49 -12.07 9.67 -21.28
C TYR A 49 -12.18 11.17 -21.04
N LEU A 50 -11.91 11.63 -19.80
CA LEU A 50 -11.93 13.04 -19.45
C LEU A 50 -10.88 13.85 -20.24
N PHE A 51 -9.71 13.27 -20.49
CA PHE A 51 -8.69 13.89 -21.33
C PHE A 51 -9.17 14.05 -22.78
N LYS A 52 -9.79 13.01 -23.35
CA LYS A 52 -10.35 13.09 -24.70
C LYS A 52 -11.41 14.21 -24.80
N GLN A 53 -12.23 14.39 -23.76
CA GLN A 53 -13.23 15.45 -23.75
C GLN A 53 -12.67 16.85 -23.56
N SER A 54 -11.61 16.99 -22.75
CA SER A 54 -10.89 18.26 -22.58
C SER A 54 -10.33 18.82 -23.90
N LEU A 55 -10.08 17.95 -24.89
CA LEU A 55 -9.66 18.34 -26.24
C LEU A 55 -10.83 18.41 -27.22
N ARG A 56 -11.72 17.41 -27.22
CA ARG A 56 -12.83 17.32 -28.17
C ARG A 56 -13.78 18.50 -28.07
N ILE A 57 -14.25 18.84 -26.86
CA ILE A 57 -15.26 19.88 -26.69
C ILE A 57 -14.75 21.24 -27.23
N PRO A 58 -13.56 21.73 -26.84
CA PRO A 58 -13.01 22.98 -27.40
C PRO A 58 -12.76 22.93 -28.92
N VAL A 59 -12.19 21.84 -29.43
CA VAL A 59 -11.86 21.71 -30.86
C VAL A 59 -13.12 21.69 -31.73
N PHE A 60 -14.11 20.87 -31.37
CA PHE A 60 -15.39 20.84 -32.08
C PHE A 60 -16.11 22.18 -32.00
N SER A 61 -16.07 22.84 -30.83
CA SER A 61 -16.68 24.17 -30.67
C SER A 61 -15.99 25.21 -31.57
N ALA A 62 -14.66 25.20 -31.64
CA ALA A 62 -13.91 26.10 -32.52
C ALA A 62 -14.26 25.87 -34.00
N ILE A 63 -14.33 24.63 -34.47
CA ILE A 63 -14.71 24.30 -35.85
C ILE A 63 -16.16 24.70 -36.12
N TYR A 64 -17.07 24.39 -35.22
CA TYR A 64 -18.50 24.69 -35.35
C TYR A 64 -18.74 26.19 -35.55
N PHE A 65 -18.25 27.03 -34.65
CA PHE A 65 -18.38 28.49 -34.79
C PHE A 65 -17.47 29.07 -35.87
N GLY A 66 -16.34 28.40 -36.17
CA GLY A 66 -15.41 28.78 -37.22
C GLY A 66 -16.06 28.77 -38.59
N ILE A 67 -16.77 27.69 -38.93
CA ILE A 67 -17.49 27.57 -40.21
C ILE A 67 -18.39 28.79 -40.42
N PHE A 68 -19.22 29.16 -39.45
CA PHE A 68 -20.10 30.32 -39.57
C PHE A 68 -19.34 31.65 -39.65
N SER A 69 -18.21 31.78 -38.94
CA SER A 69 -17.37 32.97 -38.96
C SER A 69 -16.65 33.18 -40.30
N TRP A 70 -16.39 32.10 -41.05
CA TRP A 70 -15.69 32.14 -42.33
C TRP A 70 -16.64 32.15 -43.53
N LEU A 71 -17.94 31.88 -43.34
CA LEU A 71 -18.92 31.90 -44.42
C LEU A 71 -18.98 33.27 -45.08
N GLY A 72 -18.71 33.30 -46.39
CA GLY A 72 -18.72 34.54 -47.19
C GLY A 72 -17.36 35.22 -47.33
N HIS A 73 -16.31 34.68 -46.72
CA HIS A 73 -14.93 35.10 -46.95
C HIS A 73 -14.19 34.12 -47.87
N SER A 74 -13.24 34.64 -48.65
CA SER A 74 -12.32 33.84 -49.47
C SER A 74 -10.93 33.84 -48.84
N PRO A 75 -10.14 32.76 -48.96
CA PRO A 75 -8.77 32.74 -48.47
C PRO A 75 -7.90 33.82 -49.14
N GLN A 76 -7.26 34.66 -48.33
CA GLN A 76 -6.34 35.71 -48.77
C GLN A 76 -5.04 35.58 -47.99
N PHE A 77 -3.93 35.31 -48.69
CA PHE A 77 -2.61 35.02 -48.11
C PHE A 77 -1.71 36.27 -48.14
N ASP A 78 -2.13 37.31 -47.44
CA ASP A 78 -1.36 38.53 -47.21
C ASP A 78 -1.63 39.10 -45.81
N SER A 79 -0.96 40.19 -45.45
CA SER A 79 -1.08 40.80 -44.12
C SER A 79 -2.52 41.21 -43.78
N GLU A 80 -3.27 41.72 -44.76
CA GLU A 80 -4.65 42.16 -44.56
C GLU A 80 -5.59 40.95 -44.35
N GLY A 81 -5.40 39.90 -45.15
CA GLY A 81 -6.10 38.62 -45.03
C GLY A 81 -5.90 37.96 -43.66
N PHE A 82 -4.67 37.93 -43.15
CA PHE A 82 -4.39 37.40 -41.80
C PHE A 82 -5.02 38.23 -40.68
N ASN A 83 -4.95 39.56 -40.77
CA ASN A 83 -5.58 40.45 -39.79
C ASN A 83 -7.11 40.25 -39.77
N ASN A 84 -7.73 40.15 -40.95
CA ASN A 84 -9.16 39.88 -41.06
C ASN A 84 -9.52 38.48 -40.53
N PHE A 85 -8.73 37.45 -40.86
CA PHE A 85 -8.94 36.09 -40.35
C PHE A 85 -8.94 36.03 -38.82
N ILE A 86 -7.98 36.71 -38.17
CA ILE A 86 -7.92 36.79 -36.71
C ILE A 86 -9.14 37.55 -36.18
N ALA A 87 -9.53 38.66 -36.83
CA ALA A 87 -10.66 39.47 -36.40
C ALA A 87 -12.00 38.72 -36.43
N ILE A 88 -12.27 37.95 -37.49
CA ILE A 88 -13.49 37.13 -37.62
C ILE A 88 -13.42 35.86 -36.77
N SER A 89 -12.23 35.32 -36.50
CA SER A 89 -12.04 34.06 -35.77
C SER A 89 -11.87 34.23 -34.26
N LYS A 90 -12.15 35.41 -33.69
CA LYS A 90 -11.97 35.66 -32.24
C LYS A 90 -12.65 34.62 -31.35
N LEU A 91 -13.92 34.33 -31.62
CA LEU A 91 -14.69 33.32 -30.86
C LEU A 91 -14.15 31.89 -31.08
N PRO A 92 -13.97 31.40 -32.32
CA PRO A 92 -13.32 30.12 -32.57
C PRO A 92 -11.96 29.94 -31.88
N ILE A 93 -11.09 30.96 -31.96
CA ILE A 93 -9.76 30.93 -31.34
C ILE A 93 -9.88 30.90 -29.80
N ALA A 94 -10.77 31.71 -29.23
CA ALA A 94 -11.01 31.71 -27.79
C ALA A 94 -11.50 30.33 -27.30
N LEU A 95 -12.44 29.71 -28.01
CA LEU A 95 -12.92 28.37 -27.69
C LEU A 95 -11.82 27.32 -27.82
N LEU A 96 -11.03 27.35 -28.90
CA LEU A 96 -9.90 26.44 -29.08
C LEU A 96 -8.88 26.59 -27.95
N SER A 97 -8.64 27.82 -27.49
CA SER A 97 -7.69 28.11 -26.42
C SER A 97 -8.05 27.43 -25.09
N LEU A 98 -9.35 27.13 -24.85
CA LEU A 98 -9.81 26.39 -23.66
C LEU A 98 -9.27 24.97 -23.58
N SER A 99 -8.80 24.39 -24.70
CA SER A 99 -8.10 23.10 -24.68
C SER A 99 -6.90 23.11 -23.73
N ILE A 100 -6.18 24.22 -23.68
CA ILE A 100 -4.95 24.36 -22.88
C ILE A 100 -5.25 24.25 -21.37
N PRO A 101 -6.10 25.11 -20.77
CA PRO A 101 -6.42 25.01 -19.35
C PRO A 101 -7.14 23.71 -19.00
N PHE A 102 -8.02 23.19 -19.87
CA PHE A 102 -8.73 21.94 -19.58
C PHE A 102 -7.76 20.75 -19.55
N VAL A 103 -6.89 20.61 -20.55
CA VAL A 103 -5.86 19.56 -20.56
C VAL A 103 -4.92 19.70 -19.35
N ALA A 104 -4.54 20.93 -18.97
CA ALA A 104 -3.69 21.17 -17.80
C ALA A 104 -4.34 20.67 -16.50
N VAL A 105 -5.63 20.96 -16.29
CA VAL A 105 -6.39 20.48 -15.12
C VAL A 105 -6.47 18.95 -15.11
N VAL A 106 -6.84 18.33 -16.23
CA VAL A 106 -6.96 16.87 -16.31
C VAL A 106 -5.60 16.18 -16.10
N ALA A 107 -4.51 16.75 -16.61
CA ALA A 107 -3.16 16.23 -16.40
C ALA A 107 -2.72 16.34 -14.92
N ASN A 108 -3.10 17.41 -14.21
CA ASN A 108 -2.85 17.53 -12.77
C ASN A 108 -3.60 16.45 -11.98
N ILE A 109 -4.89 16.24 -12.28
CA ILE A 109 -5.70 15.19 -11.64
C ILE A 109 -5.09 13.81 -11.86
N HIS A 110 -4.68 13.52 -13.11
CA HIS A 110 -4.04 12.24 -13.44
C HIS A 110 -2.73 12.03 -12.68
N ARG A 111 -1.89 13.07 -12.57
CA ARG A 111 -0.67 13.02 -11.74
C ARG A 111 -0.99 12.67 -10.29
N THR A 112 -2.04 13.25 -9.69
CA THR A 112 -2.46 12.89 -8.32
C THR A 112 -2.89 11.43 -8.21
N VAL A 113 -3.65 10.90 -9.17
CA VAL A 113 -4.05 9.49 -9.19
C VAL A 113 -2.83 8.57 -9.26
N GLN A 114 -1.89 8.87 -10.16
CA GLN A 114 -0.64 8.12 -10.30
C GLN A 114 0.21 8.16 -9.02
N THR A 115 0.38 9.34 -8.42
CA THR A 115 1.13 9.49 -7.16
C THR A 115 0.48 8.73 -6.02
N ASN A 116 -0.84 8.78 -5.87
CA ASN A 116 -1.54 8.02 -4.82
C ASN A 116 -1.32 6.52 -4.97
N ARG A 117 -1.37 6.00 -6.19
CA ARG A 117 -1.10 4.58 -6.47
C ARG A 117 0.34 4.21 -6.11
N GLN A 118 1.31 5.03 -6.54
CA GLN A 118 2.73 4.81 -6.24
C GLN A 118 3.00 4.83 -4.73
N ILE A 119 2.33 5.71 -3.98
CA ILE A 119 2.42 5.75 -2.51
C ILE A 119 1.93 4.42 -1.92
N GLU A 120 0.80 3.90 -2.40
CA GLU A 120 0.26 2.64 -1.88
C GLU A 120 1.18 1.46 -2.21
N GLU A 121 1.70 1.35 -3.43
CA GLU A 121 2.68 0.31 -3.78
C GLU A 121 3.95 0.40 -2.94
N THR A 122 4.44 1.62 -2.75
CA THR A 122 5.63 1.89 -1.93
C THR A 122 5.37 1.52 -0.48
N LYS A 123 4.17 1.79 0.05
CA LYS A 123 3.78 1.41 1.41
C LYS A 123 3.77 -0.11 1.58
N GLN A 124 3.16 -0.84 0.64
CA GLN A 124 3.16 -2.31 0.67
C GLN A 124 4.59 -2.88 0.59
N LYS A 125 5.42 -2.33 -0.31
CA LYS A 125 6.82 -2.70 -0.42
C LYS A 125 7.59 -2.43 0.89
N ASN A 126 7.40 -1.25 1.49
CA ASN A 126 8.05 -0.89 2.74
C ASN A 126 7.65 -1.81 3.90
N LEU A 127 6.39 -2.24 3.96
CA LEU A 127 5.93 -3.23 4.95
C LEU A 127 6.67 -4.56 4.76
N SER A 128 6.71 -5.07 3.54
CA SER A 128 7.42 -6.31 3.20
C SER A 128 8.93 -6.21 3.50
N ASP A 129 9.59 -5.14 3.05
CA ASP A 129 11.02 -4.92 3.27
C ASP A 129 11.34 -4.82 4.78
N SER A 130 10.46 -4.17 5.54
CA SER A 130 10.58 -4.09 7.01
C SER A 130 10.46 -5.46 7.68
N TYR A 131 9.52 -6.30 7.24
CA TYR A 131 9.35 -7.67 7.72
C TYR A 131 10.61 -8.52 7.47
N TYR A 132 11.09 -8.57 6.22
CA TYR A 132 12.26 -9.38 5.87
C TYR A 132 13.53 -8.88 6.54
N SER A 133 13.70 -7.56 6.65
CA SER A 133 14.84 -6.97 7.35
C SER A 133 14.86 -7.34 8.83
N HIS A 134 13.70 -7.29 9.49
CA HIS A 134 13.58 -7.66 10.91
C HIS A 134 13.77 -9.16 11.13
N LEU A 135 13.15 -10.00 10.29
CA LEU A 135 13.33 -11.45 10.33
C LEU A 135 14.81 -11.81 10.21
N LYS A 136 15.49 -11.30 9.17
CA LYS A 136 16.91 -11.56 8.93
C LYS A 136 17.78 -11.12 10.11
N PHE A 137 17.59 -9.88 10.59
CA PHE A 137 18.36 -9.36 11.71
C PHE A 137 18.25 -10.25 12.96
N VAL A 138 17.03 -10.66 13.32
CA VAL A 138 16.80 -11.48 14.52
C VAL A 138 17.32 -12.91 14.33
N THR A 139 17.12 -13.51 13.16
CA THR A 139 17.63 -14.87 12.90
C THR A 139 19.15 -14.92 12.85
N ASP A 140 19.78 -13.90 12.26
CA ASP A 140 21.23 -13.76 12.25
C ASP A 140 21.75 -13.57 13.67
N TYR A 141 21.07 -12.75 14.48
CA TYR A 141 21.39 -12.59 15.90
C TYR A 141 21.34 -13.93 16.66
N PHE A 142 20.25 -14.70 16.53
CA PHE A 142 20.12 -16.00 17.18
C PHE A 142 21.15 -17.03 16.71
N THR A 143 21.51 -17.01 15.43
CA THR A 143 22.52 -17.93 14.86
C THR A 143 23.92 -17.60 15.35
N ASN A 144 24.22 -16.32 15.58
CA ASN A 144 25.53 -15.85 16.04
C ASN A 144 25.70 -15.90 17.58
N LEU A 145 24.69 -16.33 18.34
CA LEU A 145 24.83 -16.48 19.78
C LEU A 145 25.86 -17.58 20.12
N PRO A 146 26.78 -17.33 21.07
CA PRO A 146 27.79 -18.31 21.41
C PRO A 146 27.17 -19.53 22.10
N ASN A 147 27.60 -20.72 21.68
CA ASN A 147 27.18 -21.98 22.31
C ASN A 147 27.60 -22.00 23.78
N LYS A 148 26.70 -22.40 24.67
CA LYS A 148 27.00 -22.57 26.10
C LYS A 148 27.20 -24.04 26.43
N THR A 149 28.42 -24.40 26.79
CA THR A 149 28.75 -25.78 27.20
C THR A 149 28.76 -25.90 28.72
N ILE A 150 27.94 -26.81 29.24
CA ILE A 150 27.93 -27.21 30.64
C ILE A 150 28.74 -28.51 30.75
N LYS A 151 29.79 -28.47 31.57
CA LYS A 151 30.63 -29.64 31.86
C LYS A 151 30.20 -30.22 33.20
N ARG A 152 29.87 -31.51 33.22
CA ARG A 152 29.61 -32.27 34.46
C ARG A 152 30.63 -33.39 34.57
N GLU A 153 31.53 -33.26 35.54
CA GLU A 153 32.46 -34.32 35.90
C GLU A 153 31.71 -35.47 36.56
N ARG A 154 31.96 -36.70 36.12
CA ARG A 154 31.48 -37.93 36.73
C ARG A 154 32.66 -38.85 36.98
N HIS A 155 32.47 -39.83 37.87
CA HIS A 155 33.48 -40.85 38.21
C HIS A 155 34.06 -41.61 37.01
N TYR A 156 33.32 -41.68 35.88
CA TYR A 156 33.72 -42.39 34.66
C TYR A 156 33.95 -41.47 33.45
N GLY A 157 34.13 -40.16 33.67
CA GLY A 157 34.43 -39.18 32.62
C GLY A 157 33.57 -37.92 32.66
N THR A 158 33.96 -36.91 31.88
CA THR A 158 33.29 -35.62 31.81
C THR A 158 32.19 -35.66 30.74
N LYS A 159 30.93 -35.44 31.14
CA LYS A 159 29.84 -35.24 30.19
C LYS A 159 29.72 -33.76 29.87
N GLU A 160 29.92 -33.41 28.61
CA GLU A 160 29.71 -32.05 28.10
C GLU A 160 28.36 -31.97 27.38
N ILE A 161 27.54 -30.98 27.73
CA ILE A 161 26.27 -30.68 27.07
C ILE A 161 26.35 -29.24 26.56
N SER A 162 26.26 -29.04 25.24
CA SER A 162 26.25 -27.72 24.61
C SER A 162 24.83 -27.32 24.26
N TYR A 163 24.39 -26.15 24.72
CA TYR A 163 23.10 -25.57 24.37
C TYR A 163 23.26 -24.54 23.26
N LYS A 164 22.45 -24.69 22.20
CA LYS A 164 22.32 -23.72 21.12
C LYS A 164 20.89 -23.62 20.60
N ILE A 165 20.55 -22.49 19.96
CA ILE A 165 19.27 -22.34 19.26
C ILE A 165 19.38 -23.09 17.92
N ASN A 166 18.58 -24.14 17.76
CA ASN A 166 18.65 -24.97 16.55
C ASN A 166 17.70 -24.49 15.44
N TYR A 167 16.63 -23.79 15.79
CA TYR A 167 15.62 -23.31 14.85
C TYR A 167 15.30 -21.81 15.01
N PRO A 168 16.23 -20.90 14.62
CA PRO A 168 16.06 -19.45 14.77
C PRO A 168 14.78 -18.87 14.15
N ILE A 169 14.38 -19.37 12.99
CA ILE A 169 13.17 -18.91 12.28
C ILE A 169 11.90 -19.31 13.06
N HIS A 170 11.86 -20.53 13.61
CA HIS A 170 10.72 -20.98 14.41
C HIS A 170 10.60 -20.15 15.69
N LEU A 171 11.73 -19.92 16.37
CA LEU A 171 11.78 -19.07 17.55
C LEU A 171 11.30 -17.64 17.24
N TYR A 172 11.73 -17.05 16.13
CA TYR A 172 11.22 -15.76 15.66
C TYR A 172 9.70 -15.77 15.50
N ARG A 173 9.13 -16.79 14.86
CA ARG A 173 7.68 -16.88 14.63
C ARG A 173 6.89 -17.04 15.94
N TYR A 174 7.45 -17.69 16.95
CA TYR A 174 6.84 -17.77 18.28
C TYR A 174 6.88 -16.42 19.01
N ILE A 175 8.02 -15.73 18.97
CA ILE A 175 8.18 -14.42 19.63
C ILE A 175 7.35 -13.33 18.93
N PHE A 176 7.18 -13.44 17.61
CA PHE A 176 6.59 -12.41 16.75
C PHE A 176 5.44 -12.94 15.88
N ILE A 177 4.42 -13.53 16.50
CA ILE A 177 3.30 -14.18 15.79
C ILE A 177 2.54 -13.26 14.83
N ASN A 178 2.51 -11.95 15.13
CA ASN A 178 1.80 -10.93 14.34
C ASN A 178 2.62 -10.35 13.18
N SER A 179 3.84 -10.86 12.97
CA SER A 179 4.75 -10.40 11.93
C SER A 179 4.45 -11.07 10.60
N SER A 180 4.22 -10.29 9.55
CA SER A 180 4.02 -10.79 8.18
C SER A 180 4.47 -9.76 7.15
N PRO A 181 4.68 -10.16 5.87
CA PRO A 181 4.99 -9.20 4.80
C PRO A 181 3.95 -8.09 4.65
N GLU A 182 2.68 -8.38 4.97
CA GLU A 182 1.57 -7.41 4.89
C GLU A 182 1.51 -6.46 6.10
N LYS A 183 1.92 -6.92 7.28
CA LYS A 183 1.89 -6.12 8.52
C LYS A 183 3.22 -5.43 8.82
N GLY A 184 4.29 -5.89 8.19
CA GLY A 184 5.66 -5.42 8.40
C GLY A 184 6.26 -5.83 9.74
N ARG A 185 7.22 -5.04 10.21
CA ARG A 185 7.88 -5.28 11.49
C ARG A 185 6.89 -5.15 12.66
N PRO A 186 6.84 -6.14 13.57
CA PRO A 186 6.01 -6.08 14.77
C PRO A 186 6.51 -4.97 15.71
N LYS A 187 5.59 -4.17 16.24
CA LYS A 187 5.92 -3.12 17.22
C LYS A 187 6.39 -3.69 18.56
N ASN A 188 5.79 -4.81 18.97
CA ASN A 188 6.04 -5.46 20.25
C ASN A 188 6.20 -6.97 20.05
N THR A 189 6.87 -7.61 21.00
CA THR A 189 6.87 -9.08 21.14
C THR A 189 5.50 -9.58 21.60
N ASP A 190 5.24 -10.86 21.34
CA ASP A 190 4.05 -11.52 21.83
C ASP A 190 4.09 -11.63 23.36
N LYS A 191 3.24 -10.86 24.04
CA LYS A 191 3.22 -10.78 25.50
C LYS A 191 2.84 -12.10 26.15
N GLU A 192 1.98 -12.86 25.50
CA GLU A 192 1.47 -14.12 26.03
C GLU A 192 2.54 -15.19 25.99
N TYR A 193 3.25 -15.31 24.87
CA TYR A 193 4.40 -16.19 24.74
C TYR A 193 5.48 -15.88 25.79
N ILE A 194 5.83 -14.60 25.99
CA ILE A 194 6.80 -14.20 27.01
C ILE A 194 6.30 -14.51 28.43
N ARG A 195 4.99 -14.33 28.68
CA ARG A 195 4.37 -14.68 29.97
C ARG A 195 4.48 -16.17 30.24
N GLU A 196 4.19 -17.02 29.27
CA GLU A 196 4.29 -18.49 29.40
C GLU A 196 5.74 -18.95 29.64
N VAL A 197 6.72 -18.39 28.92
CA VAL A 197 8.15 -18.66 29.19
C VAL A 197 8.51 -18.29 30.63
N ASN A 198 8.07 -17.11 31.10
CA ASN A 198 8.33 -16.66 32.46
C ASN A 198 7.64 -17.54 33.51
N ASN A 199 6.41 -18.00 33.25
CA ASN A 199 5.69 -18.90 34.15
C ASN A 199 6.47 -20.21 34.37
N HIS A 200 6.95 -20.83 33.29
CA HIS A 200 7.75 -22.05 33.40
C HIS A 200 9.05 -21.82 34.19
N TRP A 201 9.69 -20.67 34.01
CA TRP A 201 10.88 -20.29 34.79
C TRP A 201 10.57 -20.13 36.29
N VAL A 202 9.50 -19.41 36.61
CA VAL A 202 9.04 -19.20 38.00
C VAL A 202 8.67 -20.52 38.66
N ASP A 203 8.04 -21.44 37.94
CA ASP A 203 7.68 -22.75 38.50
C ASP A 203 8.89 -23.66 38.72
N ILE A 204 9.94 -23.55 37.91
CA ILE A 204 11.23 -24.19 38.20
C ILE A 204 11.80 -23.66 39.52
N LEU A 205 11.84 -22.33 39.70
CA LEU A 205 12.35 -21.72 40.93
C LEU A 205 11.58 -22.16 42.17
N LYS A 206 10.24 -22.16 42.12
CA LYS A 206 9.39 -22.64 43.23
C LYS A 206 9.68 -24.11 43.58
N ASN A 207 9.90 -24.97 42.59
CA ASN A 207 10.19 -26.37 42.85
C ASN A 207 11.62 -26.58 43.40
N LEU A 208 12.59 -25.76 43.00
CA LEU A 208 13.92 -25.74 43.61
C LEU A 208 13.87 -25.31 45.08
N GLU A 209 13.10 -24.28 45.41
CA GLU A 209 12.89 -23.86 46.81
C GLU A 209 12.25 -24.96 47.66
N LYS A 210 11.28 -25.70 47.10
CA LYS A 210 10.68 -26.87 47.79
C LYS A 210 11.71 -27.94 48.15
N ILE A 211 12.70 -28.18 47.27
CA ILE A 211 13.78 -29.15 47.51
C ILE A 211 14.70 -28.67 48.63
N HIS A 212 14.96 -27.36 48.71
CA HIS A 212 15.82 -26.75 49.72
C HIS A 212 15.12 -26.51 51.08
N SER A 213 13.79 -26.54 51.14
CA SER A 213 13.03 -26.31 52.39
C SER A 213 13.37 -27.31 53.50
N SER A 214 13.40 -26.84 54.75
CA SER A 214 13.84 -27.64 55.91
C SER A 214 12.93 -28.85 56.16
N ASN A 215 13.52 -30.05 56.15
CA ASN A 215 12.83 -31.33 56.36
C ASN A 215 12.62 -31.69 57.85
N ARG A 216 12.52 -30.69 58.75
CA ARG A 216 12.42 -30.95 60.19
C ARG A 216 11.07 -31.60 60.52
N GLY A 217 11.11 -32.81 61.07
CA GLY A 217 9.95 -33.52 61.63
C GLY A 217 9.23 -34.50 60.68
N SER A 218 9.60 -34.54 59.40
CA SER A 218 9.00 -35.43 58.39
C SER A 218 9.75 -36.77 58.26
N GLN A 219 9.02 -37.86 58.01
CA GLN A 219 9.63 -39.19 57.78
C GLN A 219 10.53 -39.14 56.53
N PHE A 220 11.67 -39.84 56.59
CA PHE A 220 12.68 -39.87 55.51
C PHE A 220 12.09 -40.25 54.14
N ALA A 221 11.17 -41.22 54.11
CA ALA A 221 10.50 -41.65 52.88
C ALA A 221 9.62 -40.55 52.25
N GLU A 222 8.92 -39.78 53.07
CA GLU A 222 8.03 -38.71 52.61
C GLU A 222 8.82 -37.54 52.00
N VAL A 223 9.95 -37.20 52.61
CA VAL A 223 10.91 -36.20 52.10
C VAL A 223 11.45 -36.62 50.74
N LEU A 224 11.89 -37.88 50.59
CA LEU A 224 12.39 -38.43 49.33
C LEU A 224 11.33 -38.36 48.22
N ILE A 225 10.09 -38.77 48.50
CA ILE A 225 8.99 -38.72 47.52
C ILE A 225 8.74 -37.28 47.07
N ARG A 226 8.68 -36.32 48.00
CA ARG A 226 8.46 -34.90 47.69
C ARG A 226 9.60 -34.32 46.84
N GLN A 227 10.85 -34.67 47.14
CA GLN A 227 12.00 -34.25 46.36
C GLN A 227 11.99 -34.86 44.95
N MET A 228 11.66 -36.14 44.81
CA MET A 228 11.52 -36.80 43.50
C MET A 228 10.41 -36.15 42.64
N GLN A 229 9.25 -35.86 43.23
CA GLN A 229 8.16 -35.16 42.53
C GLN A 229 8.57 -33.75 42.08
N SER A 230 9.27 -33.01 42.93
CA SER A 230 9.76 -31.67 42.61
C SER A 230 10.82 -31.72 41.49
N LEU A 231 11.72 -32.71 41.52
CA LEU A 231 12.72 -32.94 40.48
C LEU A 231 12.06 -33.28 39.13
N HIS A 232 11.08 -34.19 39.13
CA HIS A 232 10.30 -34.53 37.95
C HIS A 232 9.56 -33.32 37.37
N SER A 233 8.99 -32.47 38.23
CA SER A 233 8.35 -31.22 37.81
C SER A 233 9.37 -30.29 37.14
N ILE A 234 10.56 -30.12 37.72
CA ILE A 234 11.63 -29.29 37.14
C ILE A 234 12.03 -29.83 35.76
N GLU A 235 12.23 -31.14 35.61
CA GLU A 235 12.57 -31.75 34.32
C GLU A 235 11.49 -31.49 33.26
N LYS A 236 10.21 -31.59 33.64
CA LYS A 236 9.09 -31.27 32.74
C LYS A 236 9.13 -29.81 32.27
N HIS A 237 9.27 -28.86 33.20
CA HIS A 237 9.30 -27.43 32.85
C HIS A 237 10.55 -27.06 32.03
N LEU A 238 11.71 -27.68 32.31
CA LEU A 238 12.92 -27.51 31.50
C LEU A 238 12.74 -28.06 30.08
N SER A 239 12.06 -29.20 29.92
CA SER A 239 11.75 -29.77 28.61
C SER A 239 10.84 -28.83 27.80
N GLU A 240 9.79 -28.28 28.42
CA GLU A 240 8.90 -27.32 27.79
C GLU A 240 9.63 -26.03 27.40
N LEU A 241 10.48 -25.47 28.28
CA LEU A 241 11.32 -24.32 27.96
C LEU A 241 12.27 -24.58 26.80
N ASN A 242 12.93 -25.75 26.77
CA ASN A 242 13.80 -26.13 25.66
C ASN A 242 13.03 -26.16 24.34
N ARG A 243 11.80 -26.70 24.34
CA ARG A 243 10.94 -26.71 23.15
C ARG A 243 10.54 -25.30 22.73
N MET A 244 10.07 -24.48 23.67
CA MET A 244 9.64 -23.11 23.39
C MET A 244 10.77 -22.26 22.83
N LEU A 245 11.96 -22.34 23.43
CA LEU A 245 13.15 -21.59 23.04
C LEU A 245 13.93 -22.24 21.89
N CYS A 246 13.47 -23.38 21.37
CA CYS A 246 14.10 -24.14 20.30
C CYS A 246 15.58 -24.48 20.60
N LEU A 247 15.87 -24.85 21.85
CA LEU A 247 17.18 -25.23 22.34
C LEU A 247 17.45 -26.72 22.08
N THR A 248 18.70 -27.07 21.81
CA THR A 248 19.20 -28.46 21.74
C THR A 248 20.51 -28.56 22.49
#